data_AF-A0A0P9D5X2-F1
#
_entry.id   AF-A0A0P9D5X2-F1
#
_cell.length_a   1.000
_cell.length_b   1.000
_cell.length_c   1.000
_cell.angle_alpha   90.00
_cell.angle_beta   90.00
_cell.angle_gamma   90.00
#
_symmetry.space_group_name_H-M   'P 1'
#
loop_
_entity.id
_entity.type
_entity.pdbx_description
1 polymer ?
#
loop_
_entity_poly.entity_id
_entity_poly.type
_entity_poly.pdbx_seq_one_letter_code
_entity_poly.pdbx_strand_id
1 'polypeptide(L)'
;MIALEQQTDSRPRLIWLSVVLALLVAEAYTLIGLNILGVGDLPSAERPAAVVYAAAGCYLLGGLLILLRRRWLWVAGLLINTLVMWIFFRAYAARPAVLFSSGGLITKAAQIMLELSLIALIIADRRSARRA
;
A
#
# COMPACT_ATOMS: atom_id res chain seq x y z
N MET A 1 -37.97 -10.12 -21.33
CA MET A 1 -37.50 -9.49 -20.09
C MET A 1 -35.98 -9.61 -20.08
N ILE A 2 -35.27 -8.62 -20.65
CA ILE A 2 -33.81 -8.63 -20.74
C ILE A 2 -33.30 -8.13 -19.39
N ALA A 3 -32.68 -9.02 -18.62
CA ALA A 3 -31.99 -8.63 -17.40
C ALA A 3 -30.85 -7.69 -17.81
N LEU A 4 -31.03 -6.40 -17.56
CA LEU A 4 -29.96 -5.42 -17.56
C LEU A 4 -28.98 -5.87 -16.47
N GLU A 5 -27.90 -6.54 -16.84
CA GLU A 5 -26.74 -6.67 -15.98
C GLU A 5 -26.34 -5.24 -15.59
N GLN A 6 -26.69 -4.85 -14.37
CA GLN A 6 -26.16 -3.65 -13.75
C GLN A 6 -24.65 -3.85 -13.69
N GLN A 7 -23.92 -3.28 -14.66
CA GLN A 7 -22.48 -3.10 -14.57
C GLN A 7 -22.24 -2.19 -13.37
N THR A 8 -22.03 -2.83 -12.21
CA THR A 8 -21.68 -2.12 -10.98
C THR A 8 -20.32 -1.46 -11.23
N ASP A 9 -20.33 -0.14 -11.36
CA ASP A 9 -19.10 0.64 -11.45
C ASP A 9 -18.29 0.40 -10.18
N SER A 10 -17.30 -0.47 -10.28
CA SER A 10 -16.47 -0.91 -9.16
C SER A 10 -15.36 0.10 -8.86
N ARG A 11 -15.17 1.11 -9.71
CA ARG A 11 -14.13 2.13 -9.57
C ARG A 11 -14.19 2.90 -8.24
N PRO A 12 -15.33 3.47 -7.80
CA PRO A 12 -15.40 4.16 -6.51
C PRO A 12 -15.05 3.23 -5.34
N ARG A 13 -15.44 1.95 -5.40
CA ARG A 13 -15.09 0.95 -4.37
C ARG A 13 -13.58 0.67 -4.35
N LEU A 14 -12.96 0.51 -5.51
CA LEU A 14 -11.51 0.31 -5.64
C LEU A 14 -10.69 1.52 -5.19
N ILE A 15 -11.18 2.73 -5.43
CA ILE A 15 -10.58 3.97 -4.90
C ILE A 15 -10.58 3.91 -3.38
N TRP A 16 -11.74 3.74 -2.75
CA TRP A 16 -11.85 3.70 -1.29
C TRP A 16 -11.06 2.56 -0.67
N LEU A 17 -11.09 1.37 -1.28
CA LEU A 17 -10.27 0.24 -0.84
C LEU A 17 -8.78 0.60 -0.86
N SER A 18 -8.29 1.21 -1.94
CA SER A 18 -6.88 1.62 -2.05
C SER A 18 -6.51 2.71 -1.03
N VAL A 19 -7.42 3.65 -0.74
CA VAL A 19 -7.21 4.65 0.31
C VAL A 19 -7.11 3.98 1.68
N VAL A 20 -8.07 3.13 2.05
CA VAL A 20 -8.06 2.43 3.34
C VAL A 20 -6.80 1.60 3.49
N LEU A 21 -6.39 0.85 2.46
CA LEU A 21 -5.16 0.07 2.49
C LEU A 21 -3.91 0.95 2.65
N ALA A 22 -3.84 2.09 1.97
CA ALA A 22 -2.73 3.05 2.16
C ALA A 22 -2.71 3.60 3.60
N LEU A 23 -3.87 3.92 4.18
CA LEU A 23 -3.97 4.38 5.57
C LEU A 23 -3.57 3.28 6.56
N LEU A 24 -3.97 2.02 6.33
CA LEU A 24 -3.54 0.89 7.16
C LEU A 24 -2.02 0.68 7.13
N VAL A 25 -1.38 0.88 5.97
CA VAL A 25 0.08 0.84 5.89
C VAL A 25 0.70 2.00 6.67
N ALA A 26 0.17 3.22 6.54
CA ALA A 26 0.64 4.39 7.28
C ALA A 26 0.51 4.21 8.81
N GLU A 27 -0.62 3.66 9.25
CA GLU A 27 -0.88 3.33 10.64
C GLU A 27 0.10 2.25 11.14
N ALA A 28 0.30 1.17 10.37
CA ALA A 28 1.24 0.12 10.73
C ALA A 28 2.67 0.66 10.89
N TYR A 29 3.14 1.54 9.98
CA TYR A 29 4.43 2.22 10.15
C TYR A 29 4.46 3.13 11.37
N THR A 30 3.36 3.82 11.69
CA THR A 30 3.27 4.65 12.91
C THR A 30 3.39 3.78 14.17
N LEU A 31 2.68 2.65 14.22
CA LEU A 31 2.76 1.71 15.34
C LEU A 31 4.15 1.08 15.49
N ILE A 32 4.85 0.84 14.37
CA ILE A 32 6.26 0.44 14.38
C ILE A 32 7.14 1.54 14.99
N GLY A 33 6.94 2.80 14.58
CA GLY A 33 7.69 3.95 15.09
C GLY A 33 7.47 4.19 16.58
N LEU A 34 6.27 3.91 17.08
CA LEU A 34 5.90 3.97 18.49
C LEU A 34 6.32 2.73 19.30
N ASN A 35 6.98 1.74 18.68
CA ASN A 35 7.36 0.46 19.28
C ASN A 35 6.18 -0.38 19.80
N ILE A 36 4.95 -0.10 19.35
CA ILE A 36 3.76 -0.92 19.63
C ILE A 36 3.77 -2.18 18.77
N LEU A 37 4.20 -2.05 17.51
CA LEU A 37 4.28 -3.15 16.56
C LEU A 37 5.73 -3.61 16.37
N GLY A 38 6.03 -4.84 16.80
CA GLY A 38 7.39 -5.36 16.85
C GLY A 38 7.94 -5.75 15.47
N VAL A 39 9.18 -5.34 15.18
CA VAL A 39 9.91 -5.63 13.93
C VAL A 39 11.07 -6.61 14.19
N GLY A 40 10.78 -7.69 14.90
CA GLY A 40 11.76 -8.73 15.23
C GLY A 40 12.91 -8.22 16.11
N ASP A 41 14.09 -8.78 15.87
CA ASP A 41 15.35 -8.53 16.60
C ASP A 41 16.12 -7.29 16.12
N LEU A 42 15.55 -6.49 15.22
CA LEU A 42 16.17 -5.25 14.75
C LEU A 42 16.49 -4.31 15.93
N PRO A 43 17.79 -4.02 16.20
CA PRO A 43 18.19 -3.08 17.24
C PRO A 43 17.62 -1.70 16.96
N SER A 44 17.25 -0.94 18.00
CA SER A 44 16.73 0.43 17.85
C SER A 44 17.71 1.37 17.12
N ALA A 45 19.01 1.09 17.18
CA ALA A 45 20.05 1.82 16.43
C ALA A 45 20.02 1.54 14.91
N GLU A 46 19.52 0.36 14.51
CA GLU A 46 19.35 -0.03 13.10
C GLU A 46 17.93 0.26 12.58
N ARG A 47 17.06 0.84 13.42
CA ARG A 47 15.75 1.38 13.05
C ARG A 47 15.82 2.91 13.04
N PRO A 48 16.25 3.56 11.94
CA PRO A 48 16.18 5.01 11.87
C PRO A 48 14.72 5.43 11.95
N ALA A 49 14.29 5.96 13.10
CA ALA A 49 12.92 6.39 13.34
C ALA A 49 12.41 7.34 12.24
N ALA A 50 13.31 8.19 11.72
CA ALA A 50 13.04 9.08 10.61
C ALA A 50 12.54 8.34 9.36
N VAL A 51 13.09 7.17 9.02
CA VAL A 51 12.66 6.39 7.83
C VAL A 51 11.28 5.79 8.04
N VAL A 52 10.99 5.32 9.25
CA VAL A 52 9.68 4.76 9.62
C VAL A 52 8.58 5.83 9.54
N TYR A 53 8.81 7.01 10.12
CA TYR A 53 7.85 8.11 10.05
C TYR A 53 7.74 8.72 8.64
N ALA A 54 8.83 8.76 7.89
CA ALA A 54 8.78 9.16 6.48
C ALA A 54 7.92 8.20 5.66
N ALA A 55 8.05 6.88 5.87
CA ALA A 55 7.18 5.89 5.24
C ALA A 55 5.71 6.12 5.62
N ALA A 56 5.41 6.30 6.91
CA ALA A 56 4.05 6.60 7.36
C ALA A 56 3.46 7.85 6.66
N GLY A 57 4.22 8.94 6.60
CA GLY A 57 3.82 10.17 5.91
C GLY A 57 3.61 9.98 4.41
N CYS A 58 4.49 9.23 3.74
CA CYS A 58 4.36 8.92 2.31
C CYS A 58 3.11 8.10 2.01
N TYR A 59 2.78 7.10 2.84
CA TYR A 59 1.57 6.30 2.65
C TYR A 59 0.29 7.09 2.95
N LEU A 60 0.31 7.97 3.96
CA LEU A 60 -0.78 8.90 4.23
C LEU A 60 -1.02 9.84 3.04
N LEU A 61 0.04 10.52 2.58
CA LEU A 61 -0.04 11.44 1.44
C LEU A 61 -0.45 10.69 0.16
N GLY A 62 0.15 9.53 -0.11
CA GLY A 62 -0.18 8.67 -1.24
C GLY A 62 -1.65 8.25 -1.22
N GLY A 63 -2.17 7.86 -0.07
CA GLY A 63 -3.59 7.57 0.14
C GLY A 63 -4.50 8.74 -0.22
N LEU A 64 -4.15 9.96 0.22
CA LEU A 64 -4.90 11.16 -0.14
C LEU A 64 -4.82 11.47 -1.65
N LEU A 65 -3.65 11.27 -2.27
CA LEU A 65 -3.45 11.50 -3.71
C LEU A 65 -4.30 10.56 -4.59
N ILE A 66 -4.64 9.36 -4.12
CA ILE A 66 -5.54 8.44 -4.84
C ILE A 66 -6.92 9.08 -5.05
N LEU A 67 -7.40 9.91 -4.11
CA LEU A 67 -8.69 10.61 -4.19
C LEU A 67 -8.77 11.65 -5.31
N LEU A 68 -7.63 12.13 -5.82
CA LEU A 68 -7.58 13.05 -6.96
C LEU A 68 -7.99 12.39 -8.29
N ARG A 69 -8.18 11.06 -8.28
CA ARG A 69 -8.63 10.24 -9.42
C ARG A 69 -7.78 10.40 -10.69
N ARG A 70 -6.50 10.77 -10.53
CA ARG A 70 -5.55 10.89 -11.65
C ARG A 70 -4.79 9.59 -11.81
N ARG A 71 -4.96 8.94 -12.97
CA ARG A 71 -4.34 7.64 -13.24
C ARG A 71 -2.81 7.60 -13.11
N TRP A 72 -2.12 8.67 -13.49
CA TRP A 72 -0.66 8.76 -13.32
C TRP A 72 -0.22 8.71 -11.85
N LEU A 73 -1.03 9.25 -10.92
CA LEU A 73 -0.74 9.16 -9.48
C LEU A 73 -0.87 7.72 -8.98
N TRP A 74 -1.86 6.96 -9.47
CA TRP A 74 -2.02 5.56 -9.10
C TRP A 74 -0.85 4.70 -9.61
N VAL A 75 -0.38 4.96 -10.83
CA VAL A 75 0.80 4.28 -11.40
C VAL A 75 2.07 4.63 -10.60
N ALA A 76 2.27 5.90 -10.28
CA ALA A 76 3.42 6.31 -9.45
C ALA A 76 3.36 5.66 -8.06
N GLY A 77 2.20 5.67 -7.41
CA GLY A 77 1.99 5.01 -6.11
C GLY A 77 2.25 3.52 -6.15
N LEU A 78 1.79 2.84 -7.21
CA LEU A 78 2.09 1.43 -7.47
C LEU A 78 3.61 1.20 -7.52
N LEU A 79 4.31 1.92 -8.40
CA LEU A 79 5.76 1.76 -8.59
C LEU A 79 6.57 2.03 -7.31
N ILE A 80 6.23 3.08 -6.57
CA ILE A 80 6.88 3.42 -5.30
C ILE A 80 6.63 2.31 -4.28
N ASN A 81 5.39 1.82 -4.15
CA ASN A 81 5.03 0.75 -3.23
C ASN A 81 5.79 -0.56 -3.56
N THR A 82 5.86 -0.94 -4.83
CA THR A 82 6.64 -2.09 -5.30
C THR A 82 8.12 -1.92 -4.96
N LEU A 83 8.68 -0.73 -5.22
CA LEU A 83 10.09 -0.43 -4.96
C LEU A 83 10.42 -0.52 -3.45
N VAL A 84 9.56 0.02 -2.60
CA VAL A 84 9.71 -0.05 -1.13
C VAL A 84 9.69 -1.50 -0.65
N MET A 85 8.76 -2.32 -1.16
CA MET A 85 8.72 -3.74 -0.82
C MET A 85 9.97 -4.47 -1.30
N TRP A 86 10.43 -4.21 -2.53
CA TRP A 86 11.65 -4.81 -3.06
C TRP A 86 12.89 -4.45 -2.24
N ILE A 87 13.06 -3.17 -1.87
CA ILE A 87 14.14 -2.72 -1.00
C ILE A 87 14.08 -3.44 0.35
N PHE A 88 12.90 -3.57 0.95
CA PHE A 88 12.73 -4.26 2.23
C PHE A 88 13.17 -5.73 2.14
N PHE A 89 12.66 -6.49 1.16
CA PHE A 89 13.03 -7.90 1.00
C PHE A 89 14.52 -8.07 0.72
N ARG A 90 15.11 -7.17 -0.08
CA ARG A 90 16.55 -7.20 -0.36
C ARG A 90 17.39 -6.89 0.88
N ALA A 91 16.98 -5.89 1.68
CA ALA A 91 17.70 -5.48 2.89
C ALA A 91 17.65 -6.55 3.99
N TYR A 92 16.56 -7.31 4.08
CA TYR A 92 16.32 -8.26 5.17
C TYR A 92 16.27 -9.72 4.72
N ALA A 93 16.71 -10.05 3.50
CA ALA A 93 16.71 -11.42 2.97
C ALA A 93 17.43 -12.43 3.88
N ALA A 94 18.51 -12.01 4.53
CA ALA A 94 19.30 -12.83 5.46
C ALA A 94 18.78 -12.79 6.92
N ARG A 95 17.69 -12.06 7.21
CA ARG A 95 17.14 -11.86 8.56
C ARG A 95 15.66 -12.27 8.63
N PRO A 96 15.37 -13.58 8.70
CA PRO A 96 13.99 -14.08 8.72
C PRO A 96 13.19 -13.56 9.93
N ALA A 97 13.83 -13.32 11.07
CA ALA A 97 13.18 -12.74 12.25
C ALA A 97 12.55 -11.36 11.99
N VAL A 98 13.12 -10.58 11.08
CA VAL A 98 12.57 -9.28 10.65
C VAL A 98 11.43 -9.49 9.64
N LEU A 99 11.64 -10.35 8.65
CA LEU A 99 10.67 -10.62 7.58
C LEU A 99 9.35 -11.17 8.13
N PHE A 100 9.43 -12.12 9.06
CA PHE A 100 8.30 -12.80 9.68
C PHE A 100 7.86 -12.17 11.01
N SER A 101 8.38 -10.99 11.34
CA SER A 101 7.90 -10.22 12.50
C SER A 101 6.47 -9.75 12.29
N SER A 102 5.76 -9.45 13.40
CA SER A 102 4.40 -8.89 13.32
C SER A 102 4.34 -7.61 12.47
N GLY A 103 5.27 -6.67 12.67
CA GLY A 103 5.37 -5.45 11.88
C GLY A 103 5.75 -5.70 10.43
N GLY A 104 6.66 -6.64 10.18
CA GLY A 104 7.01 -7.08 8.82
C GLY A 104 5.78 -7.63 8.10
N LEU A 105 5.11 -8.63 8.67
CA LEU A 105 3.97 -9.30 8.04
C LEU A 105 2.78 -8.35 7.83
N ILE A 106 2.38 -7.59 8.85
CA ILE A 106 1.22 -6.70 8.75
C ILE A 106 1.46 -5.61 7.70
N THR A 107 2.63 -4.95 7.72
CA THR A 107 2.93 -3.92 6.72
C THR A 107 2.98 -4.50 5.31
N LYS A 108 3.63 -5.65 5.11
CA LYS A 108 3.79 -6.25 3.78
C LYS A 108 2.47 -6.79 3.25
N ALA A 109 1.64 -7.41 4.09
CA ALA A 109 0.31 -7.86 3.69
C ALA A 109 -0.55 -6.68 3.20
N ALA A 110 -0.59 -5.58 3.96
CA ALA A 110 -1.32 -4.38 3.57
C ALA A 110 -0.75 -3.74 2.28
N GLN A 111 0.58 -3.69 2.13
CA GLN A 111 1.23 -3.19 0.91
C GLN A 111 0.94 -4.05 -0.32
N ILE A 112 0.89 -5.38 -0.19
CA ILE A 112 0.54 -6.30 -1.28
C ILE A 112 -0.92 -6.09 -1.68
N MET A 113 -1.83 -6.01 -0.69
CA MET A 113 -3.24 -5.75 -0.98
C MET A 113 -3.43 -4.38 -1.66
N LEU A 114 -2.69 -3.36 -1.23
CA LEU A 114 -2.70 -2.04 -1.87
C LEU A 114 -2.19 -2.09 -3.31
N GLU A 115 -1.10 -2.82 -3.56
CA GLU A 115 -0.56 -3.03 -4.90
C GLU A 115 -1.60 -3.69 -5.82
N LEU A 116 -2.24 -4.76 -5.35
CA LEU A 116 -3.30 -5.43 -6.10
C LEU A 116 -4.51 -4.52 -6.35
N SER A 117 -4.92 -3.71 -5.36
CA SER A 117 -6.04 -2.78 -5.50
C SER A 117 -5.73 -1.66 -6.51
N LEU A 118 -4.51 -1.14 -6.51
CA LEU A 118 -4.05 -0.14 -7.48
C LEU A 118 -3.97 -0.72 -8.91
N ILE A 119 -3.46 -1.94 -9.07
CA ILE A 119 -3.46 -2.64 -10.36
C ILE A 119 -4.90 -2.80 -10.88
N ALA A 120 -5.81 -3.30 -10.04
CA ALA A 120 -7.21 -3.45 -10.38
C ALA A 120 -7.86 -2.11 -10.77
N LEU A 121 -7.57 -1.05 -10.02
CA LEU A 121 -8.06 0.31 -10.29
C LEU A 121 -7.56 0.84 -11.65
N ILE A 122 -6.27 0.68 -11.95
CA ILE A 122 -5.67 1.11 -13.22
C ILE A 122 -6.26 0.34 -14.41
N ILE A 123 -6.50 -0.96 -14.26
CA ILE A 123 -7.11 -1.79 -15.30
C ILE A 123 -8.58 -1.41 -15.51
N ALA A 124 -9.36 -1.22 -14.44
CA ALA A 124 -10.76 -0.82 -14.51
C ALA A 124 -10.91 0.54 -15.22
N ASP A 125 -10.06 1.50 -14.89
CA ASP A 125 -10.04 2.83 -15.53
C ASP A 125 -9.76 2.76 -17.04
N ARG A 126 -8.79 1.94 -17.46
CA ARG A 126 -8.51 1.69 -18.89
C ARG A 126 -9.71 1.09 -19.63
N ARG A 127 -10.46 0.19 -18.98
CA ARG A 127 -11.64 -0.44 -19.60
C ARG A 127 -12.77 0.57 -19.78
N SER A 128 -13.00 1.43 -18.80
CA SER A 128 -14.01 2.50 -18.91
C SER A 128 -13.65 3.51 -20.00
N ALA A 129 -12.38 3.91 -20.11
CA ALA A 129 -11.93 4.86 -21.14
C ALA A 129 -12.00 4.30 -22.58
N ARG A 130 -12.00 2.97 -22.77
CA ARG A 130 -12.14 2.33 -24.10
C ARG A 130 -13.60 2.12 -24.53
N ARG A 131 -14.54 2.26 -23.60
CA ARG A 131 -15.98 2.05 -23.85
C ARG A 131 -16.73 3.37 -24.08
N ALA A 132 -16.10 4.50 -23.81
CA ALA A 132 -16.58 5.85 -24.12
C ALA A 132 -16.05 6.28 -25.49
#